data_AF-A0A946Y5U5-F1
#
_entry.id   AF-A0A946Y5U5-F1
#
_cell.length_a   1.000
_cell.length_b   1.000
_cell.length_c   1.000
_cell.angle_alpha   90.00
_cell.angle_beta   90.00
_cell.angle_gamma   90.00
#
_symmetry.space_group_name_H-M   'P 1'
#
loop_
_entity.id
_entity.type
_entity.pdbx_description
1 polymer ?
#
loop_
_entity_poly.entity_id
_entity_poly.type
_entity_poly.pdbx_seq_one_letter_code
_entity_poly.pdbx_strand_id
1 'polypeptide(L)' 'MTRRSIHEQFLALQQAEPIATVLVTHDPQEAINLAQTIVVMKEGRVQQHGDVQHVIANPANDYVAELCTSLPSVSS' A
#
# COMPACT_ATOMS: atom_id res chain seq x y z
N MET A 1 28.57 2.91 -10.95
CA MET A 1 27.36 3.37 -10.22
C MET A 1 26.98 2.31 -9.20
N THR A 2 26.69 2.67 -7.95
CA THR A 2 26.36 1.73 -6.87
C THR A 2 24.84 1.68 -6.66
N ARG A 3 24.30 0.54 -6.19
CA ARG A 3 22.85 0.36 -5.92
C ARG A 3 22.23 1.51 -5.10
N ARG A 4 23.02 2.09 -4.20
CA ARG A 4 22.64 3.23 -3.36
C ARG A 4 22.42 4.53 -4.15
N SER A 5 23.26 4.81 -5.15
CA SER A 5 23.15 6.06 -5.93
C SER A 5 21.92 6.11 -6.82
N ILE A 6 21.45 4.94 -7.29
CA ILE A 6 20.19 4.83 -8.05
C ILE A 6 18.99 5.12 -7.15
N HIS A 7 19.01 4.63 -5.91
CA HIS A 7 17.91 4.80 -4.96
C HIS A 7 17.77 6.27 -4.50
N GLU A 8 18.87 6.95 -4.21
CA GLU A 8 18.86 8.37 -3.82
C GLU A 8 18.36 9.28 -4.95
N GLN A 9 18.70 9.00 -6.21
CA GLN A 9 18.23 9.78 -7.37
C GLN A 9 16.74 9.56 -7.65
N PHE A 10 16.24 8.35 -7.48
CA PHE A 10 14.82 8.03 -7.64
C PHE A 10 13.95 8.76 -6.60
N LEU A 11 14.42 8.84 -5.35
CA LEU A 11 13.72 9.57 -4.29
C LEU A 11 13.73 11.08 -4.51
N ALA A 12 14.84 11.63 -4.99
CA ALA A 12 14.93 13.06 -5.32
C ALA A 12 13.99 13.46 -6.48
N LEU A 13 13.79 12.58 -7.47
CA LEU A 13 12.83 12.82 -8.56
C LEU A 13 11.38 12.72 -8.09
N GLN A 14 11.04 11.77 -7.22
CA GLN A 14 9.69 11.68 -6.65
C GLN A 14 9.32 12.87 -5.76
N GLN A 15 10.29 13.48 -5.08
CA GLN A 15 10.02 14.66 -4.25
C GLN A 15 9.82 15.94 -5.06
N ALA A 16 10.34 15.99 -6.30
CA ALA A 16 10.27 17.18 -7.13
C ALA A 16 8.92 17.35 -7.85
N GLU A 17 8.21 16.26 -8.14
CA GLU A 17 6.88 16.30 -8.77
C GLU A 17 5.94 15.22 -8.21
N PRO A 18 4.65 15.51 -7.96
CA PRO A 18 3.67 14.52 -7.54
C PRO A 18 3.33 13.58 -8.71
N ILE A 19 4.22 12.63 -8.97
CA ILE A 19 4.04 11.60 -10.00
C ILE A 19 3.07 10.55 -9.44
N ALA A 20 1.97 10.30 -10.16
CA ALA A 20 1.05 9.22 -9.85
C ALA A 20 1.81 7.88 -9.88
N THR A 21 1.95 7.26 -8.71
CA THR A 21 2.71 6.02 -8.53
C THR A 21 1.78 4.89 -8.18
N VAL A 22 1.86 3.78 -8.93
CA VAL A 22 1.12 2.55 -8.65
C VAL A 22 2.11 1.50 -8.16
N LEU A 23 1.93 1.05 -6.91
CA LEU A 23 2.69 -0.02 -6.29
C LEU A 23 1.84 -1.30 -6.26
N VAL A 24 2.40 -2.42 -6.73
CA VAL A 24 1.76 -3.74 -6.64
C VAL A 24 2.61 -4.61 -5.73
N THR A 25 2.03 -5.03 -4.60
CA THR A 25 2.69 -5.90 -3.63
C THR A 25 1.71 -6.95 -3.11
N HIS A 26 2.25 -8.03 -2.58
CA HIS A 26 1.51 -9.06 -1.86
C HIS A 26 1.61 -8.86 -0.34
N ASP A 27 2.43 -7.93 0.13
CA ASP A 27 2.60 -7.59 1.53
C ASP A 27 1.68 -6.40 1.90
N PRO A 28 0.65 -6.63 2.74
CA PRO A 28 -0.26 -5.58 3.19
C PRO A 28 0.46 -4.45 3.93
N GLN A 29 1.54 -4.74 4.64
CA GLN A 29 2.27 -3.74 5.43
C GLN A 29 3.01 -2.76 4.54
N GLU A 30 3.58 -3.24 3.43
CA GLU A 30 4.22 -2.39 2.43
C GLU A 30 3.21 -1.48 1.72
N ALA A 31 2.03 -2.01 1.37
CA ALA A 31 0.97 -1.23 0.75
C ALA A 31 0.48 -0.10 1.66
N ILE A 32 0.37 -0.35 2.96
CA ILE A 32 -0.13 0.62 3.94
C ILE A 32 0.88 1.73 4.24
N ASN A 33 2.17 1.39 4.29
CA ASN A 33 3.23 2.36 4.61
C ASN A 33 3.52 3.32 3.45
N LEU A 34 3.31 2.89 2.21
CA LEU A 34 3.73 3.62 1.02
C LEU A 34 2.58 4.25 0.23
N ALA A 35 1.36 3.73 0.35
CA ALA A 35 0.22 4.20 -0.42
C ALA A 35 -0.68 5.16 0.35
N GLN A 36 -1.29 6.10 -0.37
CA GLN A 36 -2.37 6.95 0.13
C GLN A 36 -3.73 6.24 0.01
N THR A 37 -3.90 5.49 -1.09
CA THR A 37 -5.08 4.69 -1.39
C THR A 37 -4.68 3.26 -1.71
N ILE A 38 -5.50 2.28 -1.35
CA ILE A 38 -5.26 0.87 -1.63
C ILE A 38 -6.42 0.26 -2.43
N VAL A 39 -6.09 -0.69 -3.30
CA VAL A 39 -7.04 -1.55 -4.00
C VAL A 39 -6.69 -3.00 -3.67
N VAL A 40 -7.59 -3.69 -2.98
CA VAL A 40 -7.45 -5.11 -2.65
C VAL A 40 -8.11 -5.93 -3.73
N MET A 41 -7.38 -6.91 -4.27
CA MET A 41 -7.86 -7.78 -5.35
C MET A 41 -7.70 -9.25 -4.97
N LYS A 42 -8.66 -10.08 -5.40
CA LYS A 42 -8.62 -11.54 -5.28
C LYS A 42 -9.21 -12.16 -6.55
N GLU A 43 -8.54 -13.14 -7.14
CA GLU A 43 -9.01 -13.88 -8.33
C GLU A 43 -9.44 -12.96 -9.49
N GLY A 44 -8.68 -11.88 -9.73
CA GLY A 44 -8.97 -10.91 -10.78
C GLY A 44 -10.15 -9.98 -10.50
N ARG A 45 -10.70 -9.99 -9.27
CA ARG A 45 -11.80 -9.12 -8.85
C ARG A 45 -11.35 -8.18 -7.73
N VAL A 46 -11.72 -6.91 -7.84
CA VAL A 46 -11.56 -5.93 -6.76
C VAL A 46 -12.49 -6.33 -5.61
N GLN A 47 -11.90 -6.54 -4.44
CA GLN A 47 -12.62 -6.88 -3.20
C GLN A 47 -12.97 -5.62 -2.41
N GLN A 48 -12.07 -4.64 -2.40
CA GLN A 48 -12.27 -3.34 -1.74
C GLN A 48 -11.29 -2.31 -2.30
N HIS A 49 -11.67 -1.03 -2.30
CA HIS A 49 -10.78 0.08 -2.63
C HIS A 49 -11.11 1.30 -1.78
N GLY A 50 -10.12 2.14 -1.50
CA GLY A 50 -10.32 3.40 -0.78
C GLY A 50 -9.07 3.89 -0.06
N ASP A 51 -9.25 4.88 0.79
CA ASP A 51 -8.20 5.34 1.70
C ASP A 51 -7.74 4.19 2.58
N VAL A 52 -6.42 4.09 2.77
CA VAL A 52 -5.81 3.02 3.57
C VAL A 52 -6.46 2.90 4.96
N GLN A 53 -6.67 4.03 5.63
CA GLN A 53 -7.32 4.09 6.95
C GLN A 53 -8.74 3.53 6.93
N HIS A 54 -9.51 3.84 5.88
CA HIS A 54 -10.88 3.37 5.76
C HIS A 54 -10.96 1.86 5.48
N VAL A 55 -10.07 1.36 4.62
CA VAL A 55 -10.01 -0.08 4.27
C VAL A 55 -9.64 -0.93 5.48
N ILE A 56 -8.71 -0.47 6.33
CA ILE A 56 -8.32 -1.17 7.55
C ILE A 56 -9.41 -1.08 8.62
N ALA A 57 -10.00 0.10 8.83
CA ALA A 57 -11.01 0.30 9.87
C ALA A 57 -12.36 -0.36 9.54
N ASN A 58 -12.68 -0.50 8.25
CA ASN A 58 -13.95 -1.06 7.78
C ASN A 58 -13.69 -2.05 6.63
N PRO A 59 -13.17 -3.25 6.92
CA PRO A 59 -12.97 -4.27 5.89
C PRO A 59 -14.31 -4.71 5.31
N ALA A 60 -14.40 -4.80 3.97
CA ALA A 60 -15.64 -5.09 3.25
C ALA A 60 -16.01 -6.58 3.25
N ASN A 61 -15.06 -7.47 3.49
CA ASN A 61 -15.28 -8.91 3.58
C ASN A 61 -14.19 -9.60 4.40
N ASP A 62 -14.39 -10.89 4.70
CA ASP A 62 -13.48 -11.71 5.49
C ASP A 62 -12.07 -11.77 4.92
N TYR A 63 -11.94 -11.78 3.59
CA TYR A 63 -10.62 -11.80 2.95
C TYR A 63 -9.84 -10.51 3.20
N VAL A 64 -10.50 -9.34 3.12
CA VAL A 64 -9.84 -8.07 3.47
C VAL A 64 -9.53 -8.01 4.97
N ALA A 65 -10.42 -8.53 5.82
CA ALA A 65 -10.18 -8.59 7.26
C ALA A 65 -8.98 -9.49 7.62
N GLU A 66 -8.86 -10.67 6.99
CA GLU A 66 -7.69 -11.55 7.12
C GLU A 66 -6.40 -10.85 6.70
N LEU A 67 -6.45 -10.12 5.57
CA LEU A 67 -5.32 -9.36 5.05
C LEU A 67 -4.90 -8.21 5.98
N CYS A 68 -5.86 -7.62 6.70
CA CYS A 68 -5.58 -6.63 7.75
C CYS A 68 -5.09 -7.28 9.06
N THR A 69 -5.43 -8.54 9.34
CA THR A 69 -5.05 -9.23 10.58
C THR A 69 -3.55 -9.55 10.64
N SER A 70 -2.89 -9.68 9.48
CA SER A 70 -1.42 -9.83 9.42
C SER A 70 -0.65 -8.56 9.76
N LEU A 71 -1.34 -7.46 10.02
CA LEU A 71 -0.73 -6.19 10.42
C LEU A 71 -0.64 -6.12 11.94
N PRO A 72 0.48 -5.62 12.50
CA PRO A 72 0.49 -5.27 13.91
C PRO A 72 -0.61 -4.23 14.14
N SER A 73 -1.46 -4.48 15.14
CA SER A 73 -2.51 -3.54 15.53
C SER A 73 -1.85 -2.17 15.71
N VAL A 74 -2.28 -1.19 14.92
CA VAL A 74 -1.88 0.21 15.08
C VAL A 74 -2.59 0.73 16.32
N SER A 75 -2.19 0.22 17.48
CA SER A 75 -2.65 0.62 18.79
C SER A 75 -1.74 1.71 19.31
N SER A 76 -2.25 2.94 19.17
CA SER A 76 -1.95 4.20 19.89
C SER A 76 -0.54 4.77 19.85
#